data_AF-A0A496RX84-F1
#
_entry.id   AF-A0A496RX84-F1
#
_cell.length_a   1.000
_cell.length_b   1.000
_cell.length_c   1.000
_cell.angle_alpha   90.00
_cell.angle_beta   90.00
_cell.angle_gamma   90.00
#
_symmetry.space_group_name_H-M   'P 1'
#
loop_
_entity.id
_entity.type
_entity.pdbx_description
1 polymer ?
#
loop_
_entity_poly.entity_id
_entity_poly.type
_entity_poly.pdbx_seq_one_letter_code
_entity_poly.pdbx_strand_id
1 'polypeptide(L)'
;MREATVEYLQEEGRARGARPRVKAVLYPFDLDYGLAEGSGGFDNTEYGGEAGKLAVEEGYYISGAWEGPVMQAHTANLNRVIPNWVDRAGYMETAVKLRSAAEYGGVSEASYQTLTAGEEYDLERYFQVKVEFAESIRAWAVDEEGDADSFTAYAVDQAPDSGYESYASDGEFPGYVEGLEFEGQMQLPESEIIGPGEIAVNMALDFSDMQAGANSLEMDNRSKQWIPGGGNFYLQELAWFRKFIKLYHGFELPNGTVEWQLLYSGKLMKISNMGHSWEGRHSAVLETSDLIMESLQKKIGVPDADGTRRPFMRGYYRDKTELASTAEAYCDEPEKTGTGSATLVIVDDRKYSGEIDIVYLIEAETTGEIGVATVKWSKDGGQTWEKTGIETVGAAEPLTLENGLEIYWSSGAGDDFVAGDQWQIAAHATVYHYMVYGAPFQAITGVYLNDEEVTGKVAASAETGEITVIGKSGTVAARVVKDDTRHPVDIIEDILGEVGLSDYIDAEMFGLAKSETMAYNIGVKFEDEPAATAIQAIVGACLYEFWVDFGKIKIRAYLGEN
;
A
#
# COMPACT_ATOMS: atom_id res chain seq x y z
N MET A 1 15.98 -59.85 -4.77
CA MET A 1 14.93 -59.14 -5.53
C MET A 1 13.75 -58.99 -4.59
N ARG A 2 13.39 -57.75 -4.19
CA ARG A 2 12.17 -57.52 -3.42
C ARG A 2 11.01 -57.52 -4.42
N GLU A 3 9.99 -58.33 -4.15
CA GLU A 3 8.74 -58.32 -4.93
C GLU A 3 7.99 -57.03 -4.64
N ALA A 4 7.53 -56.36 -5.71
CA ALA A 4 6.72 -55.16 -5.59
C ALA A 4 5.39 -55.48 -4.89
N THR A 5 4.95 -54.60 -4.00
CA THR A 5 3.68 -54.80 -3.28
C THR A 5 2.49 -54.68 -4.23
N VAL A 6 1.36 -55.26 -3.83
CA VAL A 6 0.12 -55.21 -4.62
C VAL A 6 -0.36 -53.77 -4.81
N GLU A 7 -0.14 -52.88 -3.83
CA GLU A 7 -0.46 -51.45 -4.00
C GLU A 7 0.43 -50.78 -5.05
N TYR A 8 1.73 -51.08 -5.08
CA TYR A 8 2.65 -50.53 -6.10
C TYR A 8 2.26 -50.99 -7.51
N LEU A 9 1.87 -52.26 -7.67
CA LEU A 9 1.41 -52.80 -8.95
C LEU A 9 0.02 -52.27 -9.36
N GLN A 10 -0.84 -51.91 -8.40
CA GLN A 10 -2.09 -51.19 -8.67
C GLN A 10 -1.84 -49.75 -9.12
N GLU A 11 -0.87 -49.06 -8.51
CA GLU A 11 -0.50 -47.69 -8.88
C GLU A 11 0.21 -47.64 -10.25
N GLU A 12 1.12 -48.58 -10.54
CA GLU A 12 1.65 -48.78 -11.91
C GLU A 12 0.55 -49.18 -12.91
N GLY A 13 -0.50 -49.87 -12.45
CA GLY A 13 -1.65 -50.25 -13.27
C GLY A 13 -2.55 -49.08 -13.66
N ARG A 14 -2.64 -48.02 -12.83
CA ARG A 14 -3.43 -46.80 -13.10
C ARG A 14 -2.89 -45.99 -14.30
N ALA A 15 -1.59 -46.07 -14.58
CA ALA A 15 -0.93 -45.20 -15.56
C ALA A 15 -1.04 -45.64 -17.04
N ARG A 16 -1.61 -46.82 -17.36
CA ARG A 16 -1.58 -47.40 -18.72
C ARG A 16 -2.58 -46.81 -19.74
N GLY A 17 -3.29 -45.75 -19.40
CA GLY A 17 -4.23 -45.07 -20.31
C GLY A 17 -4.27 -43.56 -20.18
N ALA A 18 -3.43 -42.96 -19.33
CA ALA A 18 -3.42 -41.53 -19.13
C ALA A 18 -2.80 -40.82 -20.35
N ARG A 19 -3.59 -39.97 -21.01
CA ARG A 19 -3.10 -39.19 -22.16
C ARG A 19 -2.66 -37.81 -21.65
N PRO A 20 -1.41 -37.39 -21.84
CA PRO A 20 -1.00 -36.03 -21.50
C PRO A 20 -1.77 -35.04 -22.38
N ARG A 21 -2.23 -33.96 -21.76
CA ARG A 21 -2.98 -32.86 -22.38
C ARG A 21 -2.29 -31.54 -22.07
N VAL A 22 -2.41 -30.59 -22.98
CA VAL A 22 -1.92 -29.22 -22.80
C VAL A 22 -3.08 -28.26 -22.97
N LYS A 23 -3.13 -27.24 -22.10
CA LYS A 23 -4.07 -26.13 -22.20
C LYS A 23 -3.30 -24.82 -22.08
N ALA A 24 -3.56 -23.90 -22.99
CA ALA A 24 -3.01 -22.55 -22.96
C ALA A 24 -4.16 -21.54 -22.88
N VAL A 25 -4.05 -20.57 -21.98
CA VAL A 25 -5.07 -19.54 -21.76
C VAL A 25 -4.41 -18.17 -21.92
N LEU A 26 -4.97 -17.33 -22.78
CA LEU A 26 -4.50 -15.95 -23.02
C LEU A 26 -5.48 -14.96 -22.38
N TYR A 27 -4.95 -13.92 -21.72
CA TYR A 27 -5.71 -12.93 -20.96
C TYR A 27 -4.86 -11.67 -20.73
N PRO A 28 -5.38 -10.51 -20.32
CA PRO A 28 -6.79 -10.15 -20.32
C PRO A 28 -7.29 -9.86 -21.74
N PHE A 29 -8.60 -10.04 -21.92
CA PHE A 29 -9.39 -9.46 -22.99
C PHE A 29 -10.44 -8.54 -22.38
N ASP A 30 -10.70 -7.42 -23.03
CA ASP A 30 -11.68 -6.46 -22.53
C ASP A 30 -13.04 -6.85 -23.10
N LEU A 31 -13.90 -7.46 -22.27
CA LEU A 31 -15.23 -7.88 -22.72
C LEU A 31 -16.19 -6.70 -22.62
N ASP A 32 -16.62 -6.17 -23.76
CA ASP A 32 -17.72 -5.21 -23.80
C ASP A 32 -19.03 -5.90 -23.40
N TYR A 33 -19.60 -5.48 -22.27
CA TYR A 33 -20.88 -5.95 -21.74
C TYR A 33 -22.01 -4.94 -21.97
N GLY A 34 -21.73 -3.84 -22.69
CA GLY A 34 -22.73 -2.93 -23.24
C GLY A 34 -23.32 -1.92 -22.26
N LEU A 35 -22.71 -1.68 -21.09
CA LEU A 35 -23.17 -0.64 -20.17
C LEU A 35 -22.81 0.74 -20.72
N ALA A 36 -23.83 1.47 -21.16
CA ALA A 36 -23.73 2.85 -21.62
C ALA A 36 -25.10 3.54 -21.53
N GLU A 37 -25.12 4.86 -21.64
CA GLU A 37 -26.36 5.63 -21.72
C GLU A 37 -27.26 5.12 -22.87
N GLY A 38 -28.49 4.72 -22.53
CA GLY A 38 -29.48 4.20 -23.49
C GLY A 38 -29.21 2.78 -24.01
N SER A 39 -28.24 2.06 -23.43
CA SER A 39 -27.90 0.68 -23.81
C SER A 39 -28.42 -0.33 -22.78
N GLY A 40 -29.31 -1.21 -23.23
CA GLY A 40 -30.02 -2.15 -22.35
C GLY A 40 -31.34 -1.60 -21.81
N GLY A 41 -31.90 -2.30 -20.82
CA GLY A 41 -33.08 -1.88 -20.07
C GLY A 41 -32.68 -1.44 -18.67
N PHE A 42 -33.05 -0.21 -18.31
CA PHE A 42 -32.87 0.34 -16.97
C PHE A 42 -34.23 0.37 -16.25
N ASP A 43 -34.24 -0.15 -15.03
CA ASP A 43 -35.38 -0.13 -14.09
C ASP A 43 -34.89 0.49 -12.79
N ASN A 44 -35.29 1.74 -12.51
CA ASN A 44 -34.85 2.55 -11.36
C ASN A 44 -33.32 2.62 -11.19
N THR A 45 -32.60 2.56 -12.31
CA THR A 45 -31.14 2.68 -12.37
C THR A 45 -30.77 3.54 -13.56
N GLU A 46 -29.57 4.09 -13.55
CA GLU A 46 -29.05 4.89 -14.64
C GLU A 46 -27.55 4.65 -14.84
N TYR A 47 -27.08 4.97 -16.04
CA TYR A 47 -25.65 4.97 -16.32
C TYR A 47 -24.97 6.08 -15.51
N GLY A 48 -24.00 5.73 -14.66
CA GLY A 48 -23.38 6.66 -13.71
C GLY A 48 -22.42 7.69 -14.32
N GLY A 49 -22.41 7.84 -15.65
CA GLY A 49 -21.58 8.81 -16.38
C GLY A 49 -20.14 8.35 -16.66
N GLU A 50 -19.69 7.26 -16.04
CA GLU A 50 -18.33 6.71 -16.15
C GLU A 50 -18.38 5.23 -16.56
N ALA A 51 -17.33 4.76 -17.25
CA ALA A 51 -17.25 3.38 -17.69
C ALA A 51 -17.31 2.43 -16.48
N GLY A 52 -18.20 1.43 -16.54
CA GLY A 52 -18.42 0.50 -15.43
C GLY A 52 -19.16 1.06 -14.23
N LYS A 53 -19.73 2.27 -14.33
CA LYS A 53 -20.55 2.83 -13.25
C LYS A 53 -22.04 2.69 -13.55
N LEU A 54 -22.75 2.01 -12.66
CA LEU A 54 -24.21 1.88 -12.68
C LEU A 54 -24.75 2.40 -11.36
N ALA A 55 -25.60 3.42 -11.40
CA ALA A 55 -26.19 4.03 -10.23
C ALA A 55 -27.67 3.67 -10.12
N VAL A 56 -28.20 3.64 -8.90
CA VAL A 56 -29.64 3.70 -8.66
C VAL A 56 -30.10 5.14 -8.98
N GLU A 57 -31.23 5.29 -9.65
CA GLU A 57 -31.79 6.62 -9.94
C GLU A 57 -32.03 7.41 -8.64
N GLU A 58 -31.93 8.75 -8.70
CA GLU A 58 -32.32 9.59 -7.58
C GLU A 58 -33.80 9.38 -7.24
N GLY A 59 -34.07 8.79 -6.06
CA GLY A 59 -35.42 8.49 -5.62
C GLY A 59 -35.48 7.44 -4.52
N TYR A 60 -36.70 7.18 -4.05
CA TYR A 60 -36.98 6.16 -3.04
C TYR A 60 -37.28 4.83 -3.73
N TYR A 61 -36.24 4.12 -4.15
CA TYR A 61 -36.37 2.83 -4.82
C TYR A 61 -35.91 1.69 -3.91
N ILE A 62 -36.77 0.68 -3.75
CA ILE A 62 -36.48 -0.56 -3.00
C ILE A 62 -35.76 -1.62 -3.83
N SER A 63 -35.71 -1.40 -5.14
CA SER A 63 -35.04 -2.26 -6.10
C SER A 63 -34.68 -1.47 -7.33
N GLY A 64 -33.53 -1.78 -7.90
CA GLY A 64 -33.10 -1.30 -9.19
C GLY A 64 -32.56 -2.46 -10.01
N ALA A 65 -32.66 -2.39 -11.33
CA ALA A 65 -32.04 -3.36 -12.19
C ALA A 65 -31.61 -2.74 -13.51
N TRP A 66 -30.45 -3.16 -13.99
CA TRP A 66 -30.02 -2.95 -15.36
C TRP A 66 -29.86 -4.31 -16.04
N GLU A 67 -30.48 -4.48 -17.20
CA GLU A 67 -30.29 -5.63 -18.07
C GLU A 67 -29.62 -5.16 -19.36
N GLY A 68 -28.37 -5.56 -19.57
CA GLY A 68 -27.59 -5.16 -20.73
C GLY A 68 -28.11 -5.75 -22.05
N PRO A 69 -27.65 -5.25 -23.19
CA PRO A 69 -27.93 -5.87 -24.49
C PRO A 69 -27.29 -7.27 -24.60
N VAL A 70 -27.76 -8.07 -25.55
CA VAL A 70 -27.07 -9.33 -25.91
C VAL A 70 -25.80 -8.99 -26.67
N MET A 71 -24.66 -9.31 -26.07
CA MET A 71 -23.32 -9.09 -26.61
C MET A 71 -22.79 -10.35 -27.28
N GLN A 72 -21.78 -10.20 -28.13
CA GLN A 72 -21.11 -11.31 -28.80
C GLN A 72 -19.61 -11.24 -28.57
N ALA A 73 -19.03 -12.32 -28.04
CA ALA A 73 -17.59 -12.50 -27.99
C ALA A 73 -17.01 -12.50 -29.43
N HIS A 74 -15.91 -11.77 -29.64
CA HIS A 74 -15.30 -11.64 -30.97
C HIS A 74 -14.72 -12.97 -31.49
N THR A 75 -14.45 -13.93 -30.60
CA THR A 75 -14.02 -15.29 -30.94
C THR A 75 -14.70 -16.31 -30.03
N ALA A 76 -15.02 -17.50 -30.57
CA ALA A 76 -15.61 -18.59 -29.79
C ALA A 76 -14.64 -19.19 -28.76
N ASN A 77 -13.35 -18.89 -28.88
CA ASN A 77 -12.32 -19.32 -27.93
C ASN A 77 -12.26 -18.43 -26.69
N LEU A 78 -12.91 -17.24 -26.71
CA LEU A 78 -13.05 -16.36 -25.56
C LEU A 78 -14.20 -16.91 -24.72
N ASN A 79 -13.87 -17.91 -23.90
CA ASN A 79 -14.82 -18.85 -23.33
C ASN A 79 -14.85 -18.83 -21.80
N ARG A 80 -14.12 -17.89 -21.19
CA ARG A 80 -14.05 -17.68 -19.76
C ARG A 80 -14.10 -16.19 -19.47
N VAL A 81 -14.64 -15.84 -18.30
CA VAL A 81 -14.74 -14.45 -17.85
C VAL A 81 -14.51 -14.35 -16.34
N ILE A 82 -13.80 -13.31 -15.91
CA ILE A 82 -13.66 -12.92 -14.50
C ILE A 82 -14.29 -11.53 -14.35
N PRO A 83 -15.42 -11.40 -13.63
CA PRO A 83 -16.03 -10.11 -13.37
C PRO A 83 -15.36 -9.44 -12.16
N ASN A 84 -15.14 -8.13 -12.23
CA ASN A 84 -14.70 -7.32 -11.10
C ASN A 84 -15.62 -6.10 -10.96
N TRP A 85 -15.88 -5.68 -9.73
CA TRP A 85 -16.58 -4.43 -9.42
C TRP A 85 -16.36 -4.05 -7.96
N VAL A 86 -16.64 -2.79 -7.62
CA VAL A 86 -16.70 -2.32 -6.24
C VAL A 86 -18.15 -1.96 -5.92
N ASP A 87 -18.69 -2.60 -4.88
CA ASP A 87 -20.03 -2.33 -4.39
C ASP A 87 -20.01 -1.09 -3.47
N ARG A 88 -20.75 -0.05 -3.86
CA ARG A 88 -20.98 1.17 -3.08
C ARG A 88 -22.45 1.35 -2.73
N ALA A 89 -23.28 0.33 -2.97
CA ALA A 89 -24.71 0.41 -2.74
C ALA A 89 -25.04 0.46 -1.25
N GLY A 90 -24.21 -0.13 -0.37
CA GLY A 90 -24.17 0.02 1.10
C GLY A 90 -25.44 -0.33 1.89
N TYR A 91 -26.57 0.28 1.52
CA TYR A 91 -27.94 0.02 1.97
C TYR A 91 -28.70 -0.99 1.08
N MET A 92 -28.12 -1.43 -0.04
CA MET A 92 -28.69 -2.47 -0.91
C MET A 92 -27.71 -3.62 -1.11
N GLU A 93 -28.23 -4.83 -1.28
CA GLU A 93 -27.50 -5.97 -1.83
C GLU A 93 -27.38 -5.82 -3.36
N THR A 94 -26.15 -5.81 -3.85
CA THR A 94 -25.83 -5.86 -5.28
C THR A 94 -25.65 -7.31 -5.73
N ALA A 95 -26.36 -7.70 -6.79
CA ALA A 95 -26.18 -8.98 -7.46
C ALA A 95 -25.87 -8.78 -8.96
N VAL A 96 -24.65 -9.13 -9.37
CA VAL A 96 -24.25 -9.18 -10.78
C VAL A 96 -24.52 -10.58 -11.32
N LYS A 97 -25.13 -10.69 -12.50
CA LYS A 97 -25.53 -11.96 -13.12
C LYS A 97 -25.11 -12.03 -14.58
N LEU A 98 -24.77 -13.23 -15.03
CA LEU A 98 -24.43 -13.55 -16.42
C LEU A 98 -25.32 -14.66 -16.94
N ARG A 99 -25.72 -14.57 -18.20
CA ARG A 99 -26.20 -15.72 -18.97
C ARG A 99 -25.52 -15.75 -20.33
N SER A 100 -25.29 -16.93 -20.88
CA SER A 100 -24.66 -17.08 -22.18
C SER A 100 -25.22 -18.27 -22.97
N ALA A 101 -25.14 -18.18 -24.29
CA ALA A 101 -25.53 -19.23 -25.24
C ALA A 101 -24.67 -19.21 -26.51
N ALA A 102 -24.59 -20.35 -27.20
CA ALA A 102 -23.83 -20.51 -28.44
C ALA A 102 -24.48 -19.77 -29.62
N GLU A 103 -25.79 -19.57 -29.56
CA GLU A 103 -26.59 -18.88 -30.57
C GLU A 103 -27.35 -17.69 -29.93
N TYR A 104 -27.49 -16.60 -30.69
CA TYR A 104 -28.12 -15.36 -30.23
C TYR A 104 -29.52 -15.57 -29.61
N GLY A 105 -30.37 -16.39 -30.24
CA GLY A 105 -31.72 -16.65 -29.74
C GLY A 105 -31.76 -17.41 -28.41
N GLY A 106 -30.75 -18.25 -28.16
CA GLY A 106 -30.67 -19.08 -26.96
C GLY A 106 -30.37 -18.28 -25.68
N VAL A 107 -29.82 -17.07 -25.79
CA VAL A 107 -29.51 -16.23 -24.63
C VAL A 107 -30.76 -15.91 -23.81
N SER A 108 -31.89 -15.65 -24.48
CA SER A 108 -33.16 -15.35 -23.81
C SER A 108 -33.74 -16.54 -23.02
N GLU A 109 -33.38 -17.78 -23.41
CA GLU A 109 -33.82 -19.02 -22.78
C GLU A 109 -32.83 -19.51 -21.69
N ALA A 110 -31.59 -19.02 -21.72
CA ALA A 110 -30.57 -19.35 -20.73
C ALA A 110 -30.90 -18.76 -19.36
N SER A 111 -30.58 -19.51 -18.31
CA SER A 111 -30.74 -19.07 -16.93
C SER A 111 -29.60 -18.15 -16.51
N TYR A 112 -29.90 -17.12 -15.73
CA TYR A 112 -28.90 -16.27 -15.12
C TYR A 112 -28.14 -17.01 -14.01
N GLN A 113 -26.81 -16.99 -14.10
CA GLN A 113 -25.89 -17.37 -13.04
C GLN A 113 -25.50 -16.10 -12.28
N THR A 114 -25.55 -16.14 -10.94
CA THR A 114 -25.04 -15.05 -10.11
C THR A 114 -23.53 -15.15 -10.03
N LEU A 115 -22.87 -14.00 -10.15
CA LEU A 115 -21.43 -13.86 -10.18
C LEU A 115 -20.90 -13.38 -8.83
N THR A 116 -19.66 -13.77 -8.55
CA THR A 116 -18.83 -13.24 -7.46
C THR A 116 -17.64 -12.52 -8.10
N ALA A 117 -17.31 -11.33 -7.58
CA ALA A 117 -16.15 -10.58 -8.07
C ALA A 117 -14.86 -11.40 -7.90
N GLY A 118 -14.03 -11.43 -8.94
CA GLY A 118 -12.76 -12.16 -8.96
C GLY A 118 -12.85 -13.67 -9.26
N GLU A 119 -14.05 -14.26 -9.34
CA GLU A 119 -14.22 -15.68 -9.69
C GLU A 119 -14.31 -15.92 -11.20
N GLU A 120 -13.88 -17.10 -11.67
CA GLU A 120 -13.91 -17.47 -13.09
C GLU A 120 -15.22 -18.17 -13.47
N TYR A 121 -15.84 -17.72 -14.56
CA TYR A 121 -17.09 -18.25 -15.10
C TYR A 121 -16.93 -18.70 -16.56
N ASP A 122 -17.69 -19.72 -16.97
CA ASP A 122 -17.79 -20.12 -18.37
C ASP A 122 -18.54 -19.04 -19.18
N LEU A 123 -18.08 -18.80 -20.40
CA LEU A 123 -18.67 -17.84 -21.33
C LEU A 123 -18.93 -18.52 -22.68
N GLU A 124 -20.16 -18.46 -23.16
CA GLU A 124 -20.48 -18.84 -24.54
C GLU A 124 -20.44 -17.64 -25.49
N ARG A 125 -20.54 -17.90 -26.79
CA ARG A 125 -20.35 -16.89 -27.85
C ARG A 125 -21.22 -15.66 -27.70
N TYR A 126 -22.49 -15.82 -27.30
CA TYR A 126 -23.40 -14.72 -27.03
C TYR A 126 -23.70 -14.68 -25.54
N PHE A 127 -23.71 -13.49 -24.95
CA PHE A 127 -23.90 -13.34 -23.51
C PHE A 127 -24.67 -12.07 -23.18
N GLN A 128 -25.18 -12.00 -21.95
CA GLN A 128 -25.88 -10.84 -21.45
C GLN A 128 -25.66 -10.72 -19.95
N VAL A 129 -25.37 -9.50 -19.51
CA VAL A 129 -25.14 -9.17 -18.11
C VAL A 129 -26.40 -8.51 -17.55
N LYS A 130 -26.68 -8.79 -16.28
CA LYS A 130 -27.71 -8.11 -15.50
C LYS A 130 -27.14 -7.72 -14.15
N VAL A 131 -27.42 -6.50 -13.71
CA VAL A 131 -27.10 -6.03 -12.35
C VAL A 131 -28.43 -5.76 -11.65
N GLU A 132 -28.59 -6.29 -10.45
CA GLU A 132 -29.77 -6.07 -9.62
C GLU A 132 -29.32 -5.46 -8.29
N PHE A 133 -30.03 -4.44 -7.86
CA PHE A 133 -29.99 -3.89 -6.51
C PHE A 133 -31.27 -4.30 -5.81
N ALA A 134 -31.13 -4.94 -4.65
CA ALA A 134 -32.25 -5.33 -3.81
C ALA A 134 -32.02 -4.79 -2.40
N GLU A 135 -33.04 -4.17 -1.82
CA GLU A 135 -32.98 -3.71 -0.44
C GLU A 135 -32.65 -4.85 0.53
N SER A 136 -31.57 -4.70 1.30
CA SER A 136 -31.09 -5.71 2.26
C SER A 136 -31.40 -5.32 3.70
N ILE A 137 -31.34 -4.02 4.04
CA ILE A 137 -31.64 -3.48 5.37
C ILE A 137 -32.19 -2.04 5.25
N ARG A 138 -33.35 -1.73 5.85
CA ARG A 138 -33.80 -0.34 6.09
C ARG A 138 -33.43 0.11 7.51
N ALA A 139 -32.71 1.23 7.61
CA ALA A 139 -32.67 2.02 8.83
C ALA A 139 -32.77 3.51 8.46
N TRP A 140 -33.96 3.93 8.02
CA TRP A 140 -34.23 5.33 7.73
C TRP A 140 -35.16 5.85 8.82
N ALA A 141 -34.85 7.02 9.35
CA ALA A 141 -35.65 7.66 10.38
C ALA A 141 -36.80 8.46 9.74
N VAL A 142 -38.00 8.36 10.29
CA VAL A 142 -39.12 9.25 9.96
C VAL A 142 -39.42 10.19 11.13
N ASP A 143 -39.89 11.40 10.81
CA ASP A 143 -40.20 12.43 11.79
C ASP A 143 -41.57 12.22 12.47
N GLU A 144 -42.51 11.53 11.80
CA GLU A 144 -43.86 11.28 12.30
C GLU A 144 -44.21 9.79 12.30
N GLU A 145 -44.84 9.30 13.39
CA GLU A 145 -45.32 7.92 13.54
C GLU A 145 -46.25 7.46 12.41
N GLY A 146 -46.99 8.40 11.83
CA GLY A 146 -47.94 8.12 10.75
C GLY A 146 -47.27 7.79 9.41
N ASP A 147 -46.01 8.18 9.25
CA ASP A 147 -45.20 7.92 8.05
C ASP A 147 -44.32 6.68 8.21
N ALA A 148 -44.29 6.10 9.43
CA ALA A 148 -43.58 4.86 9.70
C ALA A 148 -44.31 3.68 9.07
N ASP A 149 -43.60 2.92 8.23
CA ASP A 149 -44.03 1.60 7.83
C ASP A 149 -43.41 0.51 8.72
N SER A 150 -43.71 -0.76 8.43
CA SER A 150 -43.20 -1.90 9.21
C SER A 150 -41.68 -2.07 9.17
N PHE A 151 -40.95 -1.23 8.44
CA PHE A 151 -39.52 -1.31 8.21
C PHE A 151 -38.77 -0.01 8.53
N THR A 152 -39.43 0.96 9.16
CA THR A 152 -38.87 2.27 9.49
C THR A 152 -38.18 2.27 10.87
N ALA A 153 -37.00 2.89 10.99
CA ALA A 153 -36.34 3.09 12.29
C ALA A 153 -36.92 4.35 12.96
N TYR A 154 -37.19 4.34 14.27
CA TYR A 154 -37.67 5.53 14.96
C TYR A 154 -36.51 6.48 15.26
N ALA A 155 -36.60 7.75 14.84
CA ALA A 155 -35.75 8.79 15.39
C ALA A 155 -36.06 8.91 16.89
N VAL A 156 -35.07 8.72 17.76
CA VAL A 156 -35.25 8.98 19.19
C VAL A 156 -34.61 10.33 19.51
N ASP A 157 -35.44 11.27 19.97
CA ASP A 157 -35.04 12.57 20.48
C ASP A 157 -34.20 12.41 21.76
N GLN A 158 -32.90 12.13 21.63
CA GLN A 158 -31.97 11.98 22.78
C GLN A 158 -30.71 12.86 22.73
N ALA A 159 -30.51 13.70 21.70
CA ALA A 159 -29.37 14.62 21.67
C ALA A 159 -29.74 15.98 22.29
N PRO A 160 -28.91 16.56 23.20
CA PRO A 160 -29.16 17.87 23.82
C PRO A 160 -29.02 19.05 22.85
N ASP A 161 -28.46 18.82 21.65
CA ASP A 161 -28.36 19.80 20.58
C ASP A 161 -29.23 19.34 19.41
N SER A 162 -30.10 20.22 18.94
CA SER A 162 -31.21 19.97 18.02
C SER A 162 -30.80 19.29 16.69
N GLY A 163 -30.82 17.96 16.64
CA GLY A 163 -30.67 17.17 15.42
C GLY A 163 -31.07 15.71 15.62
N TYR A 164 -31.78 15.14 14.65
CA TYR A 164 -32.09 13.72 14.59
C TYR A 164 -30.92 12.96 13.94
N GLU A 165 -30.35 11.96 14.63
CA GLU A 165 -29.36 11.06 14.03
C GLU A 165 -30.07 9.80 13.50
N SER A 166 -30.20 9.68 12.17
CA SER A 166 -30.58 8.43 11.51
C SER A 166 -29.34 7.56 11.36
N TYR A 167 -29.27 6.43 12.06
CA TYR A 167 -28.24 5.40 11.86
C TYR A 167 -28.57 4.59 10.59
N ALA A 168 -28.45 5.23 9.41
CA ALA A 168 -28.45 4.48 8.16
C ALA A 168 -27.07 3.84 7.97
N SER A 169 -27.08 2.58 7.53
CA SER A 169 -25.93 1.72 7.25
C SER A 169 -24.83 2.39 6.43
N ASP A 170 -23.58 2.03 6.71
CA ASP A 170 -22.38 2.43 5.95
C ASP A 170 -22.60 2.31 4.42
N GLY A 171 -22.56 3.42 3.67
CA GLY A 171 -22.83 3.46 2.22
C GLY A 171 -22.96 4.87 1.62
N GLU A 172 -22.88 4.98 0.29
CA GLU A 172 -23.15 6.23 -0.44
C GLU A 172 -24.59 6.28 -0.97
N PHE A 173 -25.20 7.47 -1.02
CA PHE A 173 -26.54 7.69 -1.56
C PHE A 173 -26.50 8.71 -2.72
N PRO A 174 -27.09 8.41 -3.90
CA PRO A 174 -27.69 7.13 -4.27
C PRO A 174 -26.63 6.01 -4.38
N GLY A 175 -27.03 4.78 -4.09
CA GLY A 175 -26.15 3.61 -4.15
C GLY A 175 -25.75 3.29 -5.60
N TYR A 176 -24.53 2.77 -5.78
CA TYR A 176 -24.02 2.43 -7.10
C TYR A 176 -23.02 1.27 -7.05
N VAL A 177 -22.75 0.72 -8.23
CA VAL A 177 -21.57 -0.09 -8.50
C VAL A 177 -20.61 0.75 -9.33
N GLU A 178 -19.32 0.70 -9.00
CA GLU A 178 -18.26 1.32 -9.80
C GLU A 178 -17.23 0.28 -10.26
N GLY A 179 -16.52 0.60 -11.33
CA GLY A 179 -15.48 -0.26 -11.87
C GLY A 179 -16.00 -1.65 -12.30
N LEU A 180 -17.27 -1.76 -12.71
CA LEU A 180 -17.78 -2.99 -13.29
C LEU A 180 -16.99 -3.30 -14.56
N GLU A 181 -16.29 -4.42 -14.59
CA GLU A 181 -15.52 -4.87 -15.72
C GLU A 181 -15.55 -6.38 -15.83
N PHE A 182 -15.33 -6.88 -17.04
CA PHE A 182 -15.32 -8.32 -17.34
C PHE A 182 -14.03 -8.65 -18.07
N GLU A 183 -13.09 -9.29 -17.35
CA GLU A 183 -11.86 -9.78 -17.95
C GLU A 183 -12.14 -11.09 -18.69
N GLY A 184 -12.09 -11.06 -20.02
CA GLY A 184 -12.19 -12.25 -20.83
C GLY A 184 -10.88 -13.05 -20.85
N GLN A 185 -11.01 -14.38 -20.84
CA GLN A 185 -9.89 -15.27 -21.06
C GLN A 185 -10.16 -16.20 -22.25
N MET A 186 -9.17 -16.28 -23.13
CA MET A 186 -9.24 -17.07 -24.34
C MET A 186 -8.50 -18.39 -24.16
N GLN A 187 -9.25 -19.49 -24.08
CA GLN A 187 -8.67 -20.82 -24.08
C GLN A 187 -8.33 -21.25 -25.51
N LEU A 188 -7.05 -21.55 -25.74
CA LEU A 188 -6.60 -22.03 -27.03
C LEU A 188 -7.03 -23.48 -27.24
N PRO A 189 -7.61 -23.82 -28.41
CA PRO A 189 -7.90 -25.21 -28.74
C PRO A 189 -6.60 -26.01 -28.75
N GLU A 190 -6.60 -27.18 -28.11
CA GLU A 190 -5.41 -28.04 -28.06
C GLU A 190 -4.92 -28.44 -29.46
N SER A 191 -5.84 -28.56 -30.43
CA SER A 191 -5.49 -28.81 -31.83
C SER A 191 -4.72 -27.68 -32.51
N GLU A 192 -4.74 -26.47 -31.94
CA GLU A 192 -3.95 -25.33 -32.41
C GLU A 192 -2.57 -25.25 -31.75
N ILE A 193 -2.34 -25.97 -30.66
CA ILE A 193 -1.02 -26.04 -30.01
C ILE A 193 -0.17 -27.07 -30.74
N ILE A 194 0.73 -26.60 -31.60
CA ILE A 194 1.67 -27.46 -32.33
C ILE A 194 2.77 -27.96 -31.41
N GLY A 195 3.27 -27.08 -30.53
CA GLY A 195 4.30 -27.41 -29.56
C GLY A 195 4.21 -26.48 -28.35
N PRO A 196 4.07 -27.02 -27.12
CA PRO A 196 3.98 -26.20 -25.90
C PRO A 196 5.26 -25.42 -25.57
N GLY A 197 6.36 -25.73 -26.26
CA GLY A 197 7.67 -25.17 -25.97
C GLY A 197 8.33 -25.83 -24.77
N GLU A 198 9.61 -25.49 -24.56
CA GLU A 198 10.29 -25.75 -23.30
C GLU A 198 9.95 -24.63 -22.32
N ILE A 199 9.77 -24.99 -21.06
CA ILE A 199 9.62 -24.03 -19.97
C ILE A 199 10.97 -24.02 -19.25
N ALA A 200 11.76 -22.97 -19.48
CA ALA A 200 13.00 -22.77 -18.74
C ALA A 200 12.66 -22.08 -17.42
N VAL A 201 12.51 -22.84 -16.34
CA VAL A 201 12.32 -22.28 -15.00
C VAL A 201 13.68 -22.24 -14.30
N ASN A 202 14.27 -21.06 -14.17
CA ASN A 202 15.53 -20.86 -13.45
C ASN A 202 15.26 -20.19 -12.10
N MET A 203 14.89 -20.99 -11.10
CA MET A 203 14.80 -20.51 -9.72
C MET A 203 15.68 -21.34 -8.80
N ALA A 204 16.64 -20.68 -8.18
CA ALA A 204 17.34 -21.22 -7.03
C ALA A 204 16.37 -21.32 -5.84
N LEU A 205 16.49 -22.38 -5.04
CA LEU A 205 15.65 -22.65 -3.85
C LEU A 205 15.73 -21.53 -2.79
N ASP A 206 16.75 -20.69 -2.86
CA ASP A 206 17.06 -19.59 -1.96
C ASP A 206 17.02 -18.21 -2.64
N PHE A 207 16.52 -18.15 -3.89
CA PHE A 207 16.42 -16.92 -4.68
C PHE A 207 17.79 -16.26 -5.01
N SER A 208 18.94 -16.91 -4.77
CA SER A 208 20.26 -16.29 -4.97
C SER A 208 20.63 -16.05 -6.43
N ASP A 209 20.10 -16.87 -7.35
CA ASP A 209 20.41 -16.85 -8.79
C ASP A 209 19.13 -16.78 -9.64
N MET A 210 18.27 -15.81 -9.32
CA MET A 210 17.03 -15.57 -10.06
C MET A 210 17.29 -15.17 -11.51
N GLN A 211 16.88 -16.02 -12.47
CA GLN A 211 16.83 -15.66 -13.88
C GLN A 211 15.39 -15.76 -14.37
N ALA A 212 14.92 -14.74 -15.09
CA ALA A 212 13.60 -14.78 -15.70
C ALA A 212 13.50 -16.01 -16.62
N GLY A 213 12.53 -16.86 -16.34
CA GLY A 213 12.18 -17.97 -17.21
C GLY A 213 11.58 -17.47 -18.53
N ALA A 214 11.57 -18.33 -19.53
CA ALA A 214 10.95 -18.03 -20.81
C ALA A 214 10.27 -19.28 -21.39
N ASN A 215 9.25 -19.03 -22.20
CA ASN A 215 8.59 -20.07 -22.98
C ASN A 215 8.33 -19.58 -24.42
N SER A 216 8.37 -20.55 -25.35
CA SER A 216 8.09 -20.35 -26.77
C SER A 216 6.99 -21.32 -27.20
N LEU A 217 5.75 -20.82 -27.26
CA LEU A 217 4.58 -21.61 -27.63
C LEU A 217 4.39 -21.58 -29.15
N GLU A 218 4.51 -22.73 -29.82
CA GLU A 218 4.30 -22.87 -31.25
C GLU A 218 2.82 -23.22 -31.54
N MET A 219 2.18 -22.37 -32.33
CA MET A 219 0.74 -22.40 -32.64
C MET A 219 0.48 -22.58 -34.13
N ASP A 220 -0.65 -23.18 -34.46
CA ASP A 220 -1.19 -23.25 -35.83
C ASP A 220 -1.67 -21.87 -36.28
N ASN A 221 -1.36 -21.52 -37.53
CA ASN A 221 -1.73 -20.24 -38.14
C ASN A 221 -2.40 -20.42 -39.52
N ARG A 222 -2.96 -21.61 -39.80
CA ARG A 222 -3.68 -21.89 -41.07
C ARG A 222 -4.86 -20.97 -41.32
N SER A 223 -5.53 -20.50 -40.26
CA SER A 223 -6.68 -19.60 -40.34
C SER A 223 -6.32 -18.12 -40.31
N LYS A 224 -5.02 -17.79 -40.35
CA LYS A 224 -4.46 -16.42 -40.21
C LYS A 224 -4.83 -15.74 -38.89
N GLN A 225 -5.15 -16.52 -37.86
CA GLN A 225 -5.65 -16.01 -36.59
C GLN A 225 -4.57 -15.31 -35.75
N TRP A 226 -3.30 -15.43 -36.11
CA TRP A 226 -2.18 -14.75 -35.45
C TRP A 226 -1.59 -13.59 -36.24
N ILE A 227 -2.18 -13.24 -37.39
CA ILE A 227 -1.67 -12.15 -38.25
C ILE A 227 -2.33 -10.83 -37.86
N PRO A 228 -1.56 -9.82 -37.39
CA PRO A 228 -2.09 -8.51 -37.05
C PRO A 228 -2.85 -7.88 -38.22
N GLY A 229 -4.04 -7.34 -37.96
CA GLY A 229 -4.93 -6.75 -38.97
C GLY A 229 -5.73 -7.77 -39.80
N GLY A 230 -5.58 -9.07 -39.56
CA GLY A 230 -6.48 -10.09 -40.11
C GLY A 230 -7.85 -10.03 -39.43
N GLY A 231 -8.93 -10.28 -40.18
CA GLY A 231 -10.29 -10.29 -39.63
C GLY A 231 -10.54 -11.33 -38.53
N ASN A 232 -9.69 -12.36 -38.46
CA ASN A 232 -9.73 -13.42 -37.45
C ASN A 232 -8.63 -13.29 -36.39
N PHE A 233 -7.96 -12.13 -36.30
CA PHE A 233 -6.84 -11.95 -35.38
C PHE A 233 -7.29 -12.12 -33.93
N TYR A 234 -6.67 -13.04 -33.19
CA TYR A 234 -7.07 -13.38 -31.83
C TYR A 234 -6.70 -12.32 -30.80
N LEU A 235 -5.68 -11.50 -31.02
CA LEU A 235 -5.26 -10.50 -30.04
C LEU A 235 -5.81 -9.11 -30.38
N GLN A 236 -7.09 -9.05 -30.73
CA GLN A 236 -7.82 -7.80 -30.89
C GLN A 236 -7.95 -7.04 -29.55
N GLU A 237 -8.44 -5.80 -29.65
CA GLU A 237 -8.65 -4.85 -28.54
C GLU A 237 -7.34 -4.39 -27.89
N LEU A 238 -6.88 -5.11 -26.86
CA LEU A 238 -5.70 -4.78 -26.10
C LEU A 238 -4.43 -5.09 -26.89
N ALA A 239 -3.47 -4.17 -26.82
CA ALA A 239 -2.16 -4.39 -27.41
C ALA A 239 -1.55 -5.69 -26.85
N TRP A 240 -1.09 -6.55 -27.75
CA TRP A 240 -0.68 -7.92 -27.42
C TRP A 240 0.39 -7.99 -26.30
N PHE A 241 1.27 -6.98 -26.16
CA PHE A 241 2.29 -6.93 -25.10
C PHE A 241 1.74 -6.69 -23.69
N ARG A 242 0.44 -6.39 -23.57
CA ARG A 242 -0.28 -6.32 -22.29
C ARG A 242 -0.95 -7.65 -21.92
N LYS A 243 -0.89 -8.65 -22.81
CA LYS A 243 -1.48 -9.97 -22.59
C LYS A 243 -0.46 -10.91 -21.94
N PHE A 244 -0.99 -11.84 -21.18
CA PHE A 244 -0.33 -12.91 -20.48
C PHE A 244 -0.83 -14.25 -21.00
N ILE A 245 -0.05 -15.28 -20.71
CA ILE A 245 -0.37 -16.67 -20.98
C ILE A 245 -0.29 -17.47 -19.68
N LYS A 246 -1.26 -18.36 -19.47
CA LYS A 246 -1.18 -19.46 -18.50
C LYS A 246 -1.05 -20.77 -19.26
N LEU A 247 -0.01 -21.55 -18.98
CA LEU A 247 0.21 -22.88 -19.54
C LEU A 247 -0.08 -23.94 -18.49
N TYR A 248 -0.99 -24.84 -18.83
CA TYR A 248 -1.38 -25.95 -17.98
C TYR A 248 -1.01 -27.27 -18.65
N HIS A 249 -0.54 -28.20 -17.84
CA HIS A 249 -0.46 -29.60 -18.21
C HIS A 249 -1.51 -30.38 -17.43
N GLY A 250 -2.08 -31.39 -18.06
CA GLY A 250 -3.00 -32.29 -17.40
C GLY A 250 -2.85 -33.71 -17.90
N PHE A 251 -3.39 -34.63 -17.11
CA PHE A 251 -3.50 -36.03 -17.51
C PHE A 251 -4.97 -36.38 -17.65
N GLU A 252 -5.35 -36.83 -18.84
CA GLU A 252 -6.69 -37.36 -19.07
C GLU A 252 -6.80 -38.74 -18.45
N LEU A 253 -7.66 -38.87 -17.45
CA LEU A 253 -7.98 -40.12 -16.78
C LEU A 253 -8.88 -41.00 -17.69
N PRO A 254 -8.95 -42.32 -17.47
CA PRO A 254 -9.77 -43.22 -18.29
C PRO A 254 -11.27 -42.89 -18.35
N ASN A 255 -11.78 -42.09 -17.42
CA ASN A 255 -13.16 -41.59 -17.40
C ASN A 255 -13.36 -40.32 -18.25
N GLY A 256 -12.32 -39.81 -18.90
CA GLY A 256 -12.33 -38.58 -19.71
C GLY A 256 -12.11 -37.29 -18.91
N THR A 257 -11.97 -37.37 -17.58
CA THR A 257 -11.66 -36.20 -16.74
C THR A 257 -10.20 -35.83 -16.91
N VAL A 258 -9.91 -34.53 -17.04
CA VAL A 258 -8.55 -34.00 -17.06
C VAL A 258 -8.33 -33.16 -15.82
N GLU A 259 -7.36 -33.54 -15.00
CA GLU A 259 -6.88 -32.71 -13.91
C GLU A 259 -5.82 -31.76 -14.46
N TRP A 260 -6.08 -30.46 -14.40
CA TRP A 260 -5.19 -29.44 -14.94
C TRP A 260 -4.31 -28.86 -13.82
N GLN A 261 -3.01 -28.82 -14.08
CA GLN A 261 -2.01 -28.19 -13.23
C GLN A 261 -1.38 -27.02 -13.98
N LEU A 262 -1.40 -25.83 -13.38
CA LEU A 262 -0.68 -24.68 -13.91
C LEU A 262 0.83 -24.95 -13.82
N LEU A 263 1.55 -24.81 -14.92
CA LEU A 263 3.00 -24.97 -14.94
C LEU A 263 3.72 -23.63 -15.06
N TYR A 264 3.13 -22.68 -15.79
CA TYR A 264 3.80 -21.43 -16.13
C TYR A 264 2.80 -20.30 -16.40
N SER A 265 3.13 -19.11 -15.90
CA SER A 265 2.48 -17.86 -16.25
C SER A 265 3.51 -16.90 -16.82
N GLY A 266 3.25 -16.39 -18.02
CA GLY A 266 4.19 -15.50 -18.71
C GLY A 266 3.52 -14.31 -19.34
N LYS A 267 4.25 -13.20 -19.44
CA LYS A 267 3.86 -12.02 -20.23
C LYS A 267 4.26 -12.22 -21.68
N LEU A 268 3.38 -11.87 -22.61
CA LEU A 268 3.65 -11.98 -24.03
C LEU A 268 4.65 -10.89 -24.47
N MET A 269 5.82 -11.32 -24.96
CA MET A 269 6.92 -10.42 -25.35
C MET A 269 7.01 -10.21 -26.84
N LYS A 270 6.64 -11.23 -27.63
CA LYS A 270 6.72 -11.16 -29.09
C LYS A 270 5.87 -12.24 -29.75
N ILE A 271 5.38 -11.92 -30.95
CA ILE A 271 4.78 -12.88 -31.87
C ILE A 271 5.71 -12.98 -33.07
N SER A 272 6.25 -14.17 -33.32
CA SER A 272 7.22 -14.39 -34.39
C SER A 272 6.81 -15.56 -35.28
N ASN A 273 7.59 -15.77 -36.34
CA ASN A 273 7.42 -16.88 -37.28
C ASN A 273 5.98 -17.06 -37.78
N MET A 274 5.28 -15.95 -38.08
CA MET A 274 3.91 -15.90 -38.62
C MET A 274 3.88 -16.36 -40.08
N GLY A 275 4.39 -17.56 -40.34
CA GLY A 275 4.48 -18.15 -41.67
C GLY A 275 3.09 -18.39 -42.24
N HIS A 276 2.85 -17.84 -43.43
CA HIS A 276 1.65 -18.14 -44.22
C HIS A 276 2.04 -18.25 -45.71
N SER A 277 3.00 -19.14 -46.02
CA SER A 277 3.35 -19.44 -47.40
C SER A 277 2.53 -20.62 -47.92
N TRP A 278 2.26 -20.63 -49.23
CA TRP A 278 1.51 -21.68 -49.93
C TRP A 278 2.16 -23.08 -49.81
N GLU A 279 3.47 -23.15 -49.55
CA GLU A 279 4.23 -24.41 -49.43
C GLU A 279 4.96 -24.58 -48.08
N GLY A 280 4.80 -23.65 -47.13
CA GLY A 280 5.52 -23.67 -45.85
C GLY A 280 4.65 -23.99 -44.65
N ARG A 281 5.30 -24.11 -43.48
CA ARG A 281 4.62 -24.37 -42.21
C ARG A 281 3.76 -23.16 -41.83
N HIS A 282 2.47 -23.39 -41.65
CA HIS A 282 1.52 -22.39 -41.16
C HIS A 282 1.61 -22.32 -39.64
N SER A 283 2.64 -21.66 -39.14
CA SER A 283 2.87 -21.52 -37.70
C SER A 283 2.83 -20.05 -37.27
N ALA A 284 2.67 -19.85 -35.97
CA ALA A 284 3.02 -18.63 -35.25
C ALA A 284 3.69 -19.04 -33.95
N VAL A 285 4.59 -18.22 -33.43
CA VAL A 285 5.30 -18.48 -32.18
C VAL A 285 5.05 -17.34 -31.22
N LEU A 286 4.52 -17.67 -30.03
CA LEU A 286 4.35 -16.73 -28.93
C LEU A 286 5.56 -16.86 -27.99
N GLU A 287 6.38 -15.82 -27.94
CA GLU A 287 7.54 -15.74 -27.04
C GLU A 287 7.12 -14.99 -25.78
N THR A 288 7.37 -15.58 -24.61
CA THR A 288 6.93 -15.03 -23.33
C THR A 288 8.07 -14.95 -22.31
N SER A 289 7.92 -14.04 -21.33
CA SER A 289 8.79 -13.89 -20.16
C SER A 289 8.01 -14.28 -18.90
N ASP A 290 8.68 -14.92 -17.94
CA ASP A 290 8.07 -15.31 -16.66
C ASP A 290 7.50 -14.10 -15.90
N LEU A 291 6.19 -14.16 -15.63
CA LEU A 291 5.44 -13.07 -14.99
C LEU A 291 5.81 -12.88 -13.53
N ILE A 292 6.02 -13.97 -12.79
CA ILE A 292 6.37 -13.92 -11.37
C ILE A 292 7.73 -13.25 -11.25
N MET A 293 8.68 -13.65 -12.08
CA MET A 293 10.02 -13.07 -12.11
C MET A 293 10.02 -11.60 -12.54
N GLU A 294 9.30 -11.23 -13.60
CA GLU A 294 9.21 -9.83 -14.02
C GLU A 294 8.58 -8.95 -12.93
N SER A 295 7.59 -9.48 -12.20
CA SER A 295 6.94 -8.77 -11.10
C SER A 295 7.86 -8.63 -9.89
N LEU A 296 8.64 -9.65 -9.55
CA LEU A 296 9.62 -9.59 -8.46
C LEU A 296 10.77 -8.60 -8.72
N GLN A 297 11.03 -8.25 -9.98
CA GLN A 297 12.00 -7.21 -10.34
C GLN A 297 11.44 -5.78 -10.19
N LYS A 298 10.12 -5.63 -9.97
CA LYS A 298 9.56 -4.32 -9.63
C LYS A 298 10.10 -3.88 -8.28
N LYS A 299 10.36 -2.58 -8.18
CA LYS A 299 10.88 -1.98 -6.96
C LYS A 299 9.75 -1.64 -6.00
N ILE A 300 10.00 -1.84 -4.72
CA ILE A 300 9.12 -1.45 -3.62
C ILE A 300 9.73 -0.26 -2.87
N GLY A 301 8.87 0.49 -2.18
CA GLY A 301 9.30 1.69 -1.45
C GLY A 301 9.87 2.78 -2.36
N VAL A 302 9.38 2.85 -3.60
CA VAL A 302 9.77 3.87 -4.59
C VAL A 302 9.21 5.23 -4.13
N PRO A 303 9.97 6.33 -4.24
CA PRO A 303 9.44 7.67 -3.99
C PRO A 303 8.21 7.96 -4.84
N ASP A 304 7.30 8.80 -4.34
CA ASP A 304 6.16 9.25 -5.14
C ASP A 304 6.60 10.16 -6.30
N ALA A 305 5.63 10.54 -7.15
CA ALA A 305 5.88 11.37 -8.33
C ALA A 305 6.54 12.73 -7.98
N ASP A 306 6.33 13.22 -6.76
CA ASP A 306 6.92 14.46 -6.24
C ASP A 306 8.31 14.25 -5.62
N GLY A 307 8.80 13.00 -5.61
CA GLY A 307 10.08 12.61 -5.03
C GLY A 307 10.05 12.42 -3.51
N THR A 308 8.87 12.46 -2.89
CA THR A 308 8.71 12.20 -1.45
C THR A 308 9.00 10.72 -1.19
N ARG A 309 9.94 10.46 -0.30
CA ARG A 309 10.34 9.11 0.08
C ARG A 309 9.20 8.40 0.80
N ARG A 310 8.82 7.24 0.27
CA ARG A 310 7.82 6.35 0.86
C ARG A 310 8.41 4.94 1.01
N PRO A 311 9.38 4.75 1.92
CA PRO A 311 9.94 3.44 2.18
C PRO A 311 8.86 2.39 2.46
N PHE A 312 9.05 1.17 1.96
CA PHE A 312 8.27 0.02 2.42
C PHE A 312 8.76 -0.36 3.80
N MET A 313 7.88 -0.31 4.80
CA MET A 313 8.24 -0.51 6.20
C MET A 313 7.23 -1.36 6.95
N ARG A 314 7.72 -2.25 7.80
CA ARG A 314 6.95 -3.12 8.70
C ARG A 314 7.75 -3.40 9.97
N GLY A 315 7.08 -3.75 11.07
CA GLY A 315 7.75 -4.17 12.30
C GLY A 315 8.53 -3.08 13.05
N TYR A 316 9.51 -3.53 13.82
CA TYR A 316 10.38 -2.70 14.67
C TYR A 316 11.80 -2.59 14.10
N TYR A 317 12.30 -1.39 13.87
CA TYR A 317 13.66 -1.20 13.37
C TYR A 317 14.29 0.08 13.90
N ARG A 318 15.62 0.17 13.76
CA ARG A 318 16.39 1.36 14.06
C ARG A 318 16.75 2.04 12.75
N ASP A 319 16.32 3.28 12.58
CA ASP A 319 16.54 4.04 11.37
C ASP A 319 17.40 5.28 11.63
N LYS A 320 18.17 5.67 10.63
CA LYS A 320 18.92 6.93 10.65
C LYS A 320 17.99 8.06 10.26
N THR A 321 18.11 9.17 10.96
CA THR A 321 17.35 10.38 10.67
C THR A 321 18.17 11.32 9.79
N GLU A 322 17.49 12.24 9.12
CA GLU A 322 18.13 13.30 8.33
C GLU A 322 17.81 14.66 8.94
N LEU A 323 18.80 15.55 9.01
CA LEU A 323 18.60 16.91 9.49
C LEU A 323 17.77 17.68 8.46
N ALA A 324 16.56 18.06 8.83
CA ALA A 324 15.64 18.81 7.98
C ALA A 324 15.80 20.32 8.13
N SER A 325 15.94 20.80 9.37
CA SER A 325 16.12 22.23 9.65
C SER A 325 16.81 22.47 10.99
N THR A 326 17.19 23.72 11.23
CA THR A 326 17.78 24.17 12.49
C THR A 326 17.16 25.52 12.85
N ALA A 327 16.58 25.61 14.04
CA ALA A 327 16.21 26.89 14.64
C ALA A 327 17.39 27.36 15.50
N GLU A 328 17.95 28.52 15.15
CA GLU A 328 19.07 29.11 15.87
C GLU A 328 18.70 29.44 17.32
N ALA A 329 19.66 29.36 18.22
CA ALA A 329 19.51 29.87 19.58
C ALA A 329 19.10 31.34 19.55
N TYR A 330 18.28 31.75 20.51
CA TYR A 330 17.87 33.15 20.65
C TYR A 330 17.56 33.49 22.11
N CYS A 331 17.54 34.77 22.45
CA CYS A 331 17.12 35.27 23.75
C CYS A 331 15.89 36.16 23.61
N ASP A 332 14.94 36.03 24.54
CA ASP A 332 13.80 36.93 24.63
C ASP A 332 14.24 38.33 25.09
N GLU A 333 13.37 39.31 24.88
CA GLU A 333 13.59 40.66 25.39
C GLU A 333 13.65 40.65 26.94
N PRO A 334 14.63 41.31 27.57
CA PRO A 334 14.76 41.30 29.02
C PRO A 334 13.54 41.88 29.75
N GLU A 335 12.93 41.11 30.63
CA GLU A 335 11.80 41.56 31.45
C GLU A 335 12.30 42.25 32.72
N LYS A 336 12.08 43.56 32.82
CA LYS A 336 12.46 44.36 34.00
C LYS A 336 11.36 44.38 35.05
N THR A 337 11.73 44.13 36.31
CA THR A 337 10.90 44.40 37.49
C THR A 337 11.66 45.35 38.42
N GLY A 338 11.03 46.45 38.85
CA GLY A 338 11.62 47.42 39.77
C GLY A 338 11.56 48.86 39.25
N THR A 339 12.04 49.81 40.05
CA THR A 339 11.79 51.25 39.86
C THR A 339 12.93 52.04 39.21
N GLY A 340 14.14 51.49 39.09
CA GLY A 340 15.25 52.18 38.40
C GLY A 340 14.95 52.43 36.93
N SER A 341 15.68 53.36 36.33
CA SER A 341 15.43 53.82 34.96
C SER A 341 16.20 53.02 33.89
N ALA A 342 17.20 52.23 34.27
CA ALA A 342 18.07 51.51 33.35
C ALA A 342 17.35 50.37 32.61
N THR A 343 17.67 50.23 31.33
CA THR A 343 17.23 49.13 30.48
C THR A 343 18.40 48.20 30.18
N LEU A 344 18.21 46.90 30.41
CA LEU A 344 19.17 45.87 30.04
C LEU A 344 19.04 45.58 28.54
N VAL A 345 20.19 45.54 27.87
CA VAL A 345 20.28 45.25 26.44
C VAL A 345 21.19 44.04 26.23
N ILE A 346 20.74 43.10 25.41
CA ILE A 346 21.53 41.95 24.97
C ILE A 346 22.34 42.39 23.75
N VAL A 347 23.64 42.11 23.72
CA VAL A 347 24.54 42.54 22.63
C VAL A 347 24.20 41.84 21.31
N ASP A 348 23.95 40.53 21.37
CA ASP A 348 23.55 39.67 20.25
C ASP A 348 22.64 38.57 20.81
N ASP A 349 21.35 38.66 20.48
CA ASP A 349 20.31 37.75 20.98
C ASP A 349 20.51 36.32 20.49
N ARG A 350 21.27 36.09 19.42
CA ARG A 350 21.54 34.76 18.84
C ARG A 350 22.83 34.10 19.32
N LYS A 351 23.62 34.79 20.14
CA LYS A 351 24.95 34.32 20.57
C LYS A 351 24.91 33.30 21.73
N TYR A 352 23.72 32.96 22.22
CA TYR A 352 23.57 31.95 23.26
C TYR A 352 24.11 30.59 22.79
N SER A 353 25.12 30.07 23.49
CA SER A 353 25.80 28.81 23.15
C SER A 353 25.48 27.67 24.11
N GLY A 354 24.45 27.83 24.94
CA GLY A 354 24.04 26.81 25.92
C GLY A 354 23.30 25.65 25.27
N GLU A 355 23.36 24.49 25.92
CA GLU A 355 22.75 23.24 25.43
C GLU A 355 21.34 22.96 25.98
N ILE A 356 20.78 23.90 26.75
CA ILE A 356 19.44 23.85 27.34
C ILE A 356 18.87 25.25 27.39
N ASP A 357 17.56 25.37 27.48
CA ASP A 357 16.91 26.65 27.76
C ASP A 357 17.19 27.04 29.21
N ILE A 358 17.53 28.31 29.43
CA ILE A 358 17.89 28.84 30.75
C ILE A 358 17.23 30.20 30.94
N VAL A 359 16.73 30.46 32.14
CA VAL A 359 16.29 31.79 32.56
C VAL A 359 17.36 32.41 33.45
N TYR A 360 18.00 33.46 32.96
CA TYR A 360 18.94 34.26 33.73
C TYR A 360 18.17 35.31 34.54
N LEU A 361 18.46 35.42 35.83
CA LEU A 361 17.98 36.48 36.70
C LEU A 361 19.16 37.37 37.09
N ILE A 362 19.09 38.65 36.76
CA ILE A 362 20.06 39.66 37.18
C ILE A 362 19.38 40.58 38.18
N GLU A 363 20.01 40.84 39.33
CA GLU A 363 19.46 41.70 40.40
C GLU A 363 20.48 42.78 40.80
N ALA A 364 20.01 44.03 40.90
CA ALA A 364 20.79 45.15 41.42
C ALA A 364 20.99 45.02 42.94
N GLU A 365 22.24 44.97 43.38
CA GLU A 365 22.61 44.90 44.79
C GLU A 365 22.68 46.28 45.44
N THR A 366 23.02 47.31 44.65
CA THR A 366 23.16 48.69 45.13
C THR A 366 22.45 49.68 44.21
N THR A 367 21.93 50.76 44.79
CA THR A 367 21.39 51.91 44.05
C THR A 367 22.54 52.76 43.49
N GLY A 368 22.42 53.22 42.25
CA GLY A 368 23.41 54.10 41.61
C GLY A 368 23.30 54.19 40.09
N GLU A 369 24.27 54.85 39.47
CA GLU A 369 24.41 54.97 38.01
C GLU A 369 25.18 53.78 37.40
N ILE A 370 25.10 53.61 36.08
CA ILE A 370 25.96 52.66 35.35
C ILE A 370 27.45 52.93 35.66
N GLY A 371 28.21 51.87 35.99
CA GLY A 371 29.63 51.94 36.35
C GLY A 371 29.88 52.15 37.85
N VAL A 372 28.83 52.32 38.65
CA VAL A 372 28.93 52.52 40.12
C VAL A 372 28.03 51.54 40.86
N ALA A 373 26.80 51.32 40.37
CA ALA A 373 25.91 50.30 40.91
C ALA A 373 26.51 48.89 40.69
N THR A 374 26.20 47.97 41.60
CA THR A 374 26.63 46.57 41.52
C THR A 374 25.43 45.64 41.33
N VAL A 375 25.64 44.54 40.61
CA VAL A 375 24.65 43.51 40.33
C VAL A 375 25.19 42.13 40.70
N LYS A 376 24.26 41.20 40.89
CA LYS A 376 24.48 39.76 40.98
C LYS A 376 23.59 39.06 39.97
N TRP A 377 23.98 37.87 39.53
CA TRP A 377 23.15 37.09 38.60
C TRP A 377 23.08 35.61 38.95
N SER A 378 22.01 34.99 38.49
CA SER A 378 21.56 33.64 38.83
C SER A 378 21.02 32.94 37.58
N LYS A 379 21.09 31.61 37.56
CA LYS A 379 20.44 30.75 36.55
C LYS A 379 19.34 29.83 37.11
N ASP A 380 19.02 29.97 38.40
CA ASP A 380 18.03 29.14 39.10
C ASP A 380 16.92 29.95 39.81
N GLY A 381 16.65 31.16 39.31
CA GLY A 381 15.64 32.06 39.85
C GLY A 381 16.02 32.71 41.19
N GLY A 382 17.31 32.83 41.51
CA GLY A 382 17.83 33.53 42.67
C GLY A 382 18.00 32.63 43.91
N GLN A 383 17.93 31.31 43.74
CA GLN A 383 18.23 30.36 44.82
C GLN A 383 19.73 30.33 45.09
N THR A 384 20.54 30.39 44.03
CA THR A 384 21.99 30.56 44.09
C THR A 384 22.44 31.69 43.18
N TRP A 385 23.54 32.33 43.55
CA TRP A 385 24.12 33.44 42.78
C TRP A 385 25.45 32.99 42.21
N GLU A 386 25.55 33.00 40.88
CA GLU A 386 26.74 32.57 40.15
C GLU A 386 27.89 33.55 40.36
N LYS A 387 27.56 34.84 40.44
CA LYS A 387 28.51 35.90 40.76
C LYS A 387 27.79 37.10 41.38
N THR A 388 28.46 37.76 42.32
CA THR A 388 27.97 38.94 43.07
C THR A 388 29.00 40.07 43.01
N GLY A 389 28.58 41.29 43.34
CA GLY A 389 29.42 42.49 43.40
C GLY A 389 29.96 42.93 42.05
N ILE A 390 29.25 42.62 40.96
CA ILE A 390 29.68 42.96 39.60
C ILE A 390 29.30 44.42 39.32
N GLU A 391 30.27 45.26 38.98
CA GLU A 391 29.97 46.64 38.55
C GLU A 391 29.12 46.63 37.28
N THR A 392 28.09 47.47 37.25
CA THR A 392 27.23 47.68 36.08
C THR A 392 28.04 48.29 34.93
N VAL A 393 27.78 47.85 33.69
CA VAL A 393 28.58 48.24 32.52
C VAL A 393 27.74 48.79 31.38
N GLY A 394 28.32 49.68 30.58
CA GLY A 394 27.72 50.20 29.35
C GLY A 394 28.18 49.42 28.11
N ALA A 395 27.70 49.83 26.94
CA ALA A 395 27.95 49.14 25.65
C ALA A 395 29.43 48.97 25.26
N ALA A 396 30.35 49.76 25.82
CA ALA A 396 31.77 49.71 25.48
C ALA A 396 32.48 48.46 26.04
N GLU A 397 32.03 47.95 27.18
CA GLU A 397 32.60 46.76 27.86
C GLU A 397 31.46 45.88 28.40
N PRO A 398 30.71 45.16 27.54
CA PRO A 398 29.58 44.35 27.97
C PRO A 398 29.97 43.27 28.98
N LEU A 399 29.06 42.95 29.89
CA LEU A 399 29.21 41.89 30.86
C LEU A 399 28.92 40.55 30.18
N THR A 400 29.93 39.69 30.10
CA THR A 400 29.78 38.30 29.65
C THR A 400 29.24 37.42 30.78
N LEU A 401 28.07 36.81 30.55
CA LEU A 401 27.48 35.76 31.37
C LEU A 401 27.98 34.37 30.90
N GLU A 402 27.55 33.30 31.58
CA GLU A 402 27.79 31.93 31.09
C GLU A 402 27.17 31.70 29.70
N ASN A 403 27.68 30.69 28.99
CA ASN A 403 27.21 30.32 27.64
C ASN A 403 27.36 31.44 26.59
N GLY A 404 28.30 32.37 26.81
CA GLY A 404 28.70 33.36 25.82
C GLY A 404 27.72 34.53 25.62
N LEU A 405 26.67 34.61 26.44
CA LEU A 405 25.71 35.69 26.42
C LEU A 405 26.34 36.99 26.96
N GLU A 406 26.20 38.08 26.24
CA GLU A 406 26.76 39.38 26.62
C GLU A 406 25.64 40.40 26.81
N ILE A 407 25.66 41.09 27.94
CA ILE A 407 24.65 42.08 28.32
C ILE A 407 25.29 43.40 28.71
N TYR A 408 24.56 44.50 28.55
CA TYR A 408 24.94 45.80 29.09
C TYR A 408 23.69 46.58 29.47
N TRP A 409 23.87 47.72 30.13
CA TRP A 409 22.76 48.61 30.46
C TRP A 409 22.86 49.93 29.70
N SER A 410 21.68 50.47 29.39
CA SER A 410 21.51 51.82 28.87
C SER A 410 20.80 52.66 29.93
N SER A 411 21.35 53.85 30.18
CA SER A 411 20.84 54.78 31.18
C SER A 411 19.49 55.35 30.75
N GLY A 412 18.61 55.57 31.72
CA GLY A 412 17.27 56.11 31.54
C GLY A 412 17.10 57.51 32.13
N ALA A 413 15.84 57.93 32.32
CA ALA A 413 15.53 59.17 33.01
C ALA A 413 15.33 58.91 34.52
N GLY A 414 16.24 59.44 35.35
CA GLY A 414 16.28 59.22 36.80
C GLY A 414 17.36 58.21 37.19
N ASP A 415 17.43 57.84 38.48
CA ASP A 415 18.43 56.88 38.97
C ASP A 415 18.42 55.60 38.13
N ASP A 416 19.56 55.24 37.52
CA ASP A 416 19.66 54.08 36.63
C ASP A 416 19.26 52.77 37.35
N PHE A 417 19.81 52.53 38.54
CA PHE A 417 19.55 51.32 39.33
C PHE A 417 19.00 51.67 40.71
N VAL A 418 17.97 50.94 41.13
CA VAL A 418 17.53 50.87 42.53
C VAL A 418 17.81 49.46 43.06
N ALA A 419 18.38 49.34 44.26
CA ALA A 419 18.65 48.03 44.87
C ALA A 419 17.37 47.18 44.92
N GLY A 420 17.45 45.95 44.40
CA GLY A 420 16.32 45.03 44.22
C GLY A 420 15.66 45.10 42.85
N ASP A 421 16.09 46.00 41.94
CA ASP A 421 15.69 45.91 40.53
C ASP A 421 16.16 44.59 39.93
N GLN A 422 15.32 43.95 39.14
CA GLN A 422 15.54 42.64 38.54
C GLN A 422 15.32 42.68 37.03
N TRP A 423 16.10 41.88 36.31
CA TRP A 423 15.92 41.57 34.90
C TRP A 423 15.91 40.07 34.69
N GLN A 424 14.91 39.57 33.98
CA GLN A 424 14.85 38.17 33.55
C GLN A 424 15.12 38.08 32.06
N ILE A 425 15.98 37.14 31.67
CA ILE A 425 16.31 36.85 30.28
C ILE A 425 16.09 35.37 30.06
N ALA A 426 15.10 35.00 29.25
CA ALA A 426 14.93 33.64 28.79
C ALA A 426 15.81 33.42 27.55
N ALA A 427 16.78 32.51 27.66
CA ALA A 427 17.64 32.10 26.56
C ALA A 427 17.25 30.70 26.10
N HIS A 428 17.00 30.56 24.80
CA HIS A 428 16.56 29.33 24.14
C HIS A 428 17.73 28.74 23.36
N ALA A 429 18.01 27.46 23.60
CA ALA A 429 19.09 26.75 22.92
C ALA A 429 18.76 26.46 21.45
N THR A 430 19.78 26.22 20.62
CA THR A 430 19.59 25.79 19.23
C THR A 430 18.77 24.51 19.18
N VAL A 431 17.76 24.47 18.30
CA VAL A 431 16.90 23.31 18.12
C VAL A 431 17.14 22.71 16.74
N TYR A 432 17.46 21.42 16.70
CA TYR A 432 17.69 20.66 15.48
C TYR A 432 16.47 19.80 15.18
N HIS A 433 15.91 19.94 13.98
CA HIS A 433 14.78 19.16 13.51
C HIS A 433 15.27 18.07 12.57
N TYR A 434 15.09 16.82 12.97
CA TYR A 434 15.44 15.63 12.23
C TYR A 434 14.18 14.93 11.75
N MET A 435 14.27 14.22 10.62
CA MET A 435 13.16 13.47 10.05
C MET A 435 13.51 11.99 9.92
N VAL A 436 12.59 11.13 10.36
CA VAL A 436 12.52 9.71 9.98
C VAL A 436 11.42 9.57 8.93
N TYR A 437 11.78 9.08 7.75
CA TYR A 437 10.82 8.96 6.66
C TYR A 437 9.87 7.77 6.82
N GLY A 438 8.63 7.95 6.34
CA GLY A 438 7.59 6.93 6.28
C GLY A 438 6.63 6.86 7.49
N ALA A 439 6.55 7.95 8.26
CA ALA A 439 5.44 8.21 9.17
C ALA A 439 4.08 8.16 8.42
N PRO A 440 2.94 7.92 9.10
CA PRO A 440 2.80 7.77 10.55
C PRO A 440 3.35 6.43 11.06
N PHE A 441 3.93 6.46 12.26
CA PHE A 441 4.40 5.30 13.01
C PHE A 441 3.43 4.99 14.15
N GLN A 442 3.38 3.73 14.59
CA GLN A 442 2.69 3.36 15.81
C GLN A 442 3.38 3.99 17.03
N ALA A 443 4.72 3.98 17.06
CA ALA A 443 5.50 4.63 18.10
C ALA A 443 6.95 4.93 17.67
N ILE A 444 7.55 5.95 18.28
CA ILE A 444 9.01 6.14 18.34
C ILE A 444 9.42 5.84 19.77
N THR A 445 10.07 4.71 19.99
CA THR A 445 10.32 4.16 21.34
C THR A 445 11.66 4.55 21.93
N GLY A 446 12.56 5.12 21.13
CA GLY A 446 13.83 5.66 21.60
C GLY A 446 14.52 6.50 20.55
N VAL A 447 15.26 7.51 20.98
CA VAL A 447 16.08 8.37 20.12
C VAL A 447 17.52 8.33 20.58
N TYR A 448 18.43 8.20 19.62
CA TYR A 448 19.85 8.01 19.82
C TYR A 448 20.60 9.16 19.18
N LEU A 449 21.41 9.87 19.95
CA LEU A 449 22.32 10.90 19.47
C LEU A 449 23.75 10.37 19.58
N ASN A 450 24.46 10.24 18.47
CA ASN A 450 25.79 9.65 18.40
C ASN A 450 25.86 8.26 19.08
N ASP A 451 24.85 7.43 18.80
CA ASP A 451 24.68 6.06 19.35
C ASP A 451 24.33 5.95 20.84
N GLU A 452 24.18 7.05 21.56
CA GLU A 452 23.71 7.06 22.94
C GLU A 452 22.23 7.44 23.00
N GLU A 453 21.44 6.66 23.75
CA GLU A 453 20.01 6.94 23.94
C GLU A 453 19.84 8.20 24.81
N VAL A 454 19.08 9.17 24.32
CA VAL A 454 18.88 10.46 24.99
C VAL A 454 17.46 10.55 25.54
N THR A 455 17.35 10.92 26.82
CA THR A 455 16.06 11.20 27.49
C THR A 455 16.03 12.67 27.93
N GLY A 456 14.90 13.36 27.73
CA GLY A 456 14.64 14.72 28.25
C GLY A 456 15.04 15.91 27.36
N LYS A 457 16.00 15.77 26.44
CA LYS A 457 16.38 16.82 25.46
C LYS A 457 15.88 16.56 24.04
N VAL A 458 14.92 15.65 23.92
CA VAL A 458 14.40 15.17 22.65
C VAL A 458 12.89 15.07 22.72
N ALA A 459 12.22 15.58 21.69
CA ALA A 459 10.82 15.29 21.42
C ALA A 459 10.73 14.52 20.09
N ALA A 460 9.81 13.57 20.00
CA ALA A 460 9.62 12.77 18.79
C ALA A 460 8.11 12.65 18.51
N SER A 461 7.71 12.94 17.27
CA SER A 461 6.35 12.80 16.78
C SER A 461 6.24 11.53 15.95
N ALA A 462 5.47 10.55 16.42
CA ALA A 462 5.22 9.33 15.66
C ALA A 462 4.34 9.61 14.41
N GLU A 463 3.48 10.62 14.46
CA GLU A 463 2.57 10.98 13.37
C GLU A 463 3.32 11.59 12.17
N THR A 464 4.27 12.49 12.44
CA THR A 464 5.03 13.20 11.39
C THR A 464 6.39 12.58 11.13
N GLY A 465 6.93 11.79 12.06
CA GLY A 465 8.30 11.28 12.02
C GLY A 465 9.36 12.32 12.39
N GLU A 466 8.94 13.49 12.87
CA GLU A 466 9.83 14.57 13.27
C GLU A 466 10.44 14.29 14.65
N ILE A 467 11.74 14.54 14.76
CA ILE A 467 12.52 14.42 15.99
C ILE A 467 13.23 15.75 16.24
N THR A 468 12.89 16.37 17.35
CA THR A 468 13.45 17.64 17.79
C THR A 468 14.52 17.38 18.84
N VAL A 469 15.75 17.86 18.61
CA VAL A 469 16.87 17.72 19.56
C VAL A 469 17.37 19.10 19.98
N ILE A 470 17.43 19.35 21.28
CA ILE A 470 17.84 20.65 21.83
C ILE A 470 19.35 20.65 22.18
N GLY A 471 20.05 21.69 21.77
CA GLY A 471 21.40 22.05 22.18
C GLY A 471 22.54 21.37 21.40
N LYS A 472 22.48 20.04 21.20
CA LYS A 472 23.55 19.29 20.50
C LYS A 472 23.11 18.80 19.12
N SER A 473 23.93 19.04 18.11
CA SER A 473 23.85 18.33 16.83
C SER A 473 24.67 17.05 16.84
N GLY A 474 24.30 16.13 15.96
CA GLY A 474 25.05 14.89 15.77
C GLY A 474 24.36 13.97 14.77
N THR A 475 24.84 12.72 14.74
CA THR A 475 24.12 11.67 14.02
C THR A 475 22.95 11.23 14.88
N VAL A 476 21.73 11.43 14.40
CA VAL A 476 20.53 11.01 15.11
C VAL A 476 19.94 9.76 14.45
N ALA A 477 19.56 8.80 15.28
CA ALA A 477 18.83 7.60 14.88
C ALA A 477 17.63 7.40 15.81
N ALA A 478 16.58 6.75 15.32
CA ALA A 478 15.40 6.44 16.12
C ALA A 478 15.06 4.96 16.04
N ARG A 479 14.59 4.41 17.17
CA ARG A 479 13.92 3.12 17.21
C ARG A 479 12.44 3.36 16.96
N VAL A 480 11.98 2.93 15.79
CA VAL A 480 10.60 3.14 15.33
C VAL A 480 9.83 1.83 15.28
N VAL A 481 8.53 1.92 15.48
CA VAL A 481 7.56 0.83 15.41
C VAL A 481 6.55 1.19 14.33
N LYS A 482 6.59 0.51 13.20
CA LYS A 482 5.59 0.72 12.14
C LYS A 482 4.31 -0.04 12.44
N ASP A 483 4.47 -1.29 12.86
CA ASP A 483 3.46 -2.18 13.39
C ASP A 483 4.17 -3.20 14.30
N ASP A 484 3.49 -3.70 15.33
CA ASP A 484 4.05 -4.70 16.25
C ASP A 484 3.47 -6.10 16.09
N THR A 485 2.43 -6.24 15.26
CA THR A 485 1.66 -7.47 15.13
C THR A 485 1.95 -8.27 13.87
N ARG A 486 2.63 -7.70 12.86
CA ARG A 486 2.81 -8.39 11.58
C ARG A 486 3.92 -9.44 11.66
N HIS A 487 3.57 -10.64 11.23
CA HIS A 487 4.50 -11.76 11.14
C HIS A 487 5.39 -11.60 9.89
N PRO A 488 6.65 -12.10 9.87
CA PRO A 488 7.50 -12.03 8.69
C PRO A 488 6.87 -12.58 7.40
N VAL A 489 6.03 -13.62 7.51
CA VAL A 489 5.27 -14.16 6.38
C VAL A 489 4.27 -13.14 5.84
N ASP A 490 3.54 -12.44 6.71
CA ASP A 490 2.60 -11.37 6.31
C ASP A 490 3.33 -10.22 5.61
N ILE A 491 4.56 -9.92 6.05
CA ILE A 491 5.42 -8.92 5.39
C ILE A 491 5.78 -9.37 3.97
N ILE A 492 6.07 -10.65 3.75
CA ILE A 492 6.33 -11.20 2.41
C ILE A 492 5.05 -11.16 1.56
N GLU A 493 3.88 -11.51 2.12
CA GLU A 493 2.59 -11.40 1.42
C GLU A 493 2.31 -9.96 0.99
N ASP A 494 2.53 -8.99 1.87
CA ASP A 494 2.40 -7.56 1.56
C ASP A 494 3.31 -7.13 0.40
N ILE A 495 4.58 -7.56 0.40
CA ILE A 495 5.53 -7.27 -0.70
C ILE A 495 5.05 -7.90 -2.01
N LEU A 496 4.62 -9.16 -1.97
CA LEU A 496 4.09 -9.86 -3.14
C LEU A 496 2.82 -9.16 -3.66
N GLY A 497 1.95 -8.69 -2.77
CA GLY A 497 0.78 -7.90 -3.12
C GLY A 497 1.15 -6.59 -3.81
N GLU A 498 2.13 -5.85 -3.30
CA GLU A 498 2.59 -4.58 -3.89
C GLU A 498 3.11 -4.75 -5.33
N VAL A 499 3.68 -5.91 -5.66
CA VAL A 499 4.14 -6.20 -7.02
C VAL A 499 3.12 -6.93 -7.91
N GLY A 500 1.92 -7.18 -7.38
CA GLY A 500 0.79 -7.79 -8.11
C GLY A 500 0.86 -9.32 -8.20
N LEU A 501 1.36 -9.98 -7.15
CA LEU A 501 1.53 -11.43 -7.07
C LEU A 501 0.64 -12.13 -6.05
N SER A 502 -0.38 -11.46 -5.49
CA SER A 502 -1.30 -12.05 -4.49
C SER A 502 -1.92 -13.37 -4.95
N ASP A 503 -2.39 -13.45 -6.19
CA ASP A 503 -3.04 -14.66 -6.74
C ASP A 503 -2.08 -15.83 -6.96
N TYR A 504 -0.77 -15.57 -6.87
CA TYR A 504 0.28 -16.56 -7.02
C TYR A 504 0.69 -17.16 -5.69
N ILE A 505 0.22 -16.63 -4.55
CA ILE A 505 0.55 -17.15 -3.22
C ILE A 505 -0.13 -18.51 -3.01
N ASP A 506 0.63 -19.46 -2.48
CA ASP A 506 0.12 -20.72 -1.92
C ASP A 506 -0.27 -20.49 -0.45
N ALA A 507 -1.56 -20.18 -0.24
CA ALA A 507 -2.07 -19.82 1.09
C ALA A 507 -1.89 -20.92 2.15
N GLU A 508 -1.89 -22.20 1.75
CA GLU A 508 -1.67 -23.31 2.68
C GLU A 508 -0.24 -23.33 3.19
N MET A 509 0.74 -23.21 2.28
CA MET A 509 2.16 -23.21 2.64
C MET A 509 2.54 -21.96 3.45
N PHE A 510 1.99 -20.80 3.10
CA PHE A 510 2.17 -19.56 3.87
C PHE A 510 1.57 -19.68 5.28
N GLY A 511 0.34 -20.21 5.39
CA GLY A 511 -0.30 -20.47 6.67
C GLY A 511 0.49 -21.45 7.54
N LEU A 512 1.03 -22.51 6.93
CA LEU A 512 1.88 -23.48 7.62
C LEU A 512 3.17 -22.83 8.14
N ALA A 513 3.93 -22.14 7.28
CA ALA A 513 5.17 -21.47 7.67
C ALA A 513 4.93 -20.46 8.81
N LYS A 514 3.84 -19.69 8.74
CA LYS A 514 3.43 -18.76 9.80
C LYS A 514 3.13 -19.49 11.12
N SER A 515 2.44 -20.62 11.06
CA SER A 515 2.14 -21.42 12.26
C SER A 515 3.39 -22.05 12.90
N GLU A 516 4.38 -22.40 12.09
CA GLU A 516 5.65 -22.98 12.56
C GLU A 516 6.59 -21.93 13.17
N THR A 517 6.38 -20.65 12.88
CA THR A 517 7.29 -19.55 13.26
C THR A 517 6.61 -18.43 14.05
N MET A 518 5.49 -18.70 14.74
CA MET A 518 4.69 -17.70 15.46
C MET A 518 5.45 -16.71 16.37
N ALA A 519 6.63 -17.08 16.87
CA ALA A 519 7.45 -16.22 17.72
C ALA A 519 8.37 -15.26 16.94
N TYR A 520 8.44 -15.38 15.62
CA TYR A 520 9.31 -14.55 14.78
C TYR A 520 8.71 -13.17 14.62
N ASN A 521 9.58 -12.17 14.77
CA ASN A 521 9.27 -10.78 14.54
C ASN A 521 10.52 -10.11 13.96
N ILE A 522 10.33 -9.37 12.88
CA ILE A 522 11.38 -8.57 12.23
C ILE A 522 10.81 -7.20 11.89
N GLY A 523 11.66 -6.18 11.96
CA GLY A 523 11.38 -4.93 11.27
C GLY A 523 12.16 -4.84 9.97
N VAL A 524 11.51 -4.33 8.94
CA VAL A 524 12.13 -4.10 7.64
C VAL A 524 11.88 -2.68 7.18
N LYS A 525 12.86 -2.17 6.41
CA LYS A 525 12.78 -0.91 5.70
C LYS A 525 13.47 -1.10 4.35
N PHE A 526 12.72 -0.96 3.27
CA PHE A 526 13.23 -1.04 1.90
C PHE A 526 12.90 0.25 1.17
N GLU A 527 13.89 0.82 0.49
CA GLU A 527 13.76 2.05 -0.31
C GLU A 527 14.29 1.80 -1.71
N ASP A 528 13.43 1.94 -2.72
CA ASP A 528 13.79 1.77 -4.12
C ASP A 528 14.49 0.41 -4.42
N GLU A 529 14.07 -0.64 -3.72
CA GLU A 529 14.67 -1.98 -3.75
C GLU A 529 13.78 -2.96 -4.54
N PRO A 530 14.32 -3.82 -5.42
CA PRO A 530 13.55 -4.90 -6.03
C PRO A 530 12.90 -5.81 -4.98
N ALA A 531 11.62 -6.17 -5.19
CA ALA A 531 10.88 -7.05 -4.28
C ALA A 531 11.60 -8.39 -4.05
N ALA A 532 12.23 -8.93 -5.10
CA ALA A 532 13.12 -10.09 -5.05
C ALA A 532 14.19 -9.95 -3.94
N THR A 533 14.97 -8.87 -3.94
CA THR A 533 16.04 -8.63 -2.96
C THR A 533 15.47 -8.42 -1.56
N ALA A 534 14.36 -7.69 -1.45
CA ALA A 534 13.69 -7.44 -0.18
C ALA A 534 13.20 -8.76 0.48
N ILE A 535 12.55 -9.62 -0.31
CA ILE A 535 12.11 -10.95 0.15
C ILE A 535 13.33 -11.80 0.52
N GLN A 536 14.39 -11.80 -0.29
CA GLN A 536 15.61 -12.56 0.01
C GLN A 536 16.22 -12.14 1.35
N ALA A 537 16.25 -10.84 1.66
CA ALA A 537 16.73 -10.34 2.95
C ALA A 537 15.89 -10.85 4.13
N ILE A 538 14.55 -10.89 3.98
CA ILE A 538 13.63 -11.43 4.99
C ILE A 538 13.83 -12.94 5.15
N VAL A 539 13.82 -13.68 4.05
CA VAL A 539 13.97 -15.13 3.99
C VAL A 539 15.29 -15.55 4.62
N GLY A 540 16.39 -14.85 4.31
CA GLY A 540 17.70 -15.09 4.90
C GLY A 540 17.77 -14.79 6.39
N ALA A 541 17.09 -13.74 6.86
CA ALA A 541 17.05 -13.39 8.28
C ALA A 541 16.17 -14.36 9.11
N CYS A 542 15.09 -14.88 8.51
CA CYS A 542 14.13 -15.76 9.17
C CYS A 542 14.32 -17.24 8.87
N LEU A 543 15.35 -17.64 8.12
CA LEU A 543 15.59 -19.03 7.72
C LEU A 543 14.36 -19.67 7.06
N TYR A 544 13.77 -18.99 6.08
CA TYR A 544 12.75 -19.58 5.22
C TYR A 544 13.39 -20.23 3.99
N GLU A 545 12.74 -21.24 3.45
CA GLU A 545 12.91 -21.67 2.05
C GLU A 545 11.77 -21.04 1.25
N PHE A 546 12.10 -20.44 0.10
CA PHE A 546 11.14 -19.70 -0.70
C PHE A 546 11.35 -20.07 -2.18
N TRP A 547 10.33 -20.59 -2.84
CA TRP A 547 10.44 -21.09 -4.20
C TRP A 547 9.12 -20.93 -4.96
N VAL A 548 9.16 -21.09 -6.27
CA VAL A 548 7.94 -21.18 -7.08
C VAL A 548 7.83 -22.58 -7.63
N ASP A 549 6.63 -23.12 -7.54
CA ASP A 549 6.30 -24.45 -8.01
C ASP A 549 4.87 -24.46 -8.54
N PHE A 550 4.67 -25.01 -9.73
CA PHE A 550 3.37 -25.07 -10.41
C PHE A 550 2.65 -23.71 -10.53
N GLY A 551 3.41 -22.66 -10.87
CA GLY A 551 2.88 -21.30 -10.98
C GLY A 551 2.40 -20.72 -9.65
N LYS A 552 2.82 -21.29 -8.52
CA LYS A 552 2.53 -20.79 -7.17
C LYS A 552 3.81 -20.52 -6.40
N ILE A 553 3.80 -19.43 -5.66
CA ILE A 553 4.85 -19.00 -4.75
C ILE A 553 4.63 -19.72 -3.43
N LYS A 554 5.64 -20.46 -2.98
CA LYS A 554 5.61 -21.27 -1.78
C LYS A 554 6.70 -20.84 -0.83
N ILE A 555 6.43 -21.03 0.45
CA ILE A 555 7.36 -20.76 1.54
C ILE A 555 7.33 -21.90 2.54
N ARG A 556 8.45 -22.18 3.18
CA ARG A 556 8.55 -23.17 4.26
C ARG A 556 9.53 -22.67 5.32
N ALA A 557 9.25 -22.94 6.59
CA ALA A 557 10.20 -22.69 7.66
C ALA A 557 11.31 -23.76 7.68
N TYR A 558 12.57 -23.33 7.71
CA TYR A 558 13.68 -24.25 7.92
C TYR A 558 13.85 -24.51 9.42
N LEU A 559 13.36 -25.66 9.89
CA LEU A 559 13.42 -26.05 11.31
C LEU A 559 14.71 -26.80 11.71
N GLY A 560 15.68 -26.92 10.79
CA GLY A 560 16.98 -27.55 11.08
C GLY A 560 16.95 -29.08 11.17
N GLU A 561 15.85 -29.74 10.82
CA GLU A 561 15.75 -31.20 10.76
C GLU A 561 15.98 -31.70 9.33
N ASN A 562 17.24 -32.03 9.02
CA ASN A 562 17.62 -32.98 7.97
C ASN A 562 18.73 -33.89 8.48
#